data_AF-A0A7D9KFM5-F1
#
_entry.id   AF-A0A7D9KFM5-F1
#
_cell.length_a   1.000
_cell.length_b   1.000
_cell.length_c   1.000
_cell.angle_alpha   90.00
_cell.angle_beta   90.00
_cell.angle_gamma   90.00
#
_symmetry.space_group_name_H-M   'P 1'
#
loop_
_entity.id
_entity.type
_entity.pdbx_description
1 polymer ?
#
loop_
_entity_poly.entity_id
_entity_poly.type
_entity_poly.pdbx_seq_one_letter_code
_entity_poly.pdbx_strand_id
1 'polypeptide(L)'
;TGISEKEDATRVATLLTVIGNEALDVYDAFVWATVGDDKKIAKVLQKFDVRCELRKNVTYERYILFTRAQKTSDTIDQYVTTLKRLSDTCEIGTLRDTLIKE
;
A
#
# COMPACT_ATOMS: atom_id res chain seq x y z
N THR A 1 -15.00 2.83 -20.59
CA THR A 1 -13.71 2.10 -20.44
C THR A 1 -14.01 0.70 -19.97
N GLY A 2 -13.74 -0.33 -20.79
CA GLY A 2 -14.05 -1.75 -20.52
C GLY A 2 -12.80 -2.61 -20.29
N ILE A 3 -11.74 -2.03 -19.73
CA ILE A 3 -10.45 -2.73 -19.55
C ILE A 3 -10.59 -3.89 -18.56
N SER A 4 -11.46 -3.76 -17.56
CA SER A 4 -11.79 -4.83 -16.60
C SER A 4 -12.41 -6.07 -17.26
N GLU A 5 -13.03 -5.92 -18.43
CA GLU A 5 -13.71 -6.99 -19.17
C GLU A 5 -12.79 -7.65 -20.20
N LYS A 6 -11.57 -7.12 -20.41
CA LYS A 6 -10.60 -7.69 -21.34
C LYS A 6 -9.88 -8.90 -20.73
N GLU A 7 -9.29 -9.70 -21.62
CA GLU A 7 -8.38 -10.79 -21.25
C GLU A 7 -7.28 -10.33 -20.30
N ASP A 8 -6.96 -11.18 -19.32
CA ASP A 8 -6.02 -10.88 -18.26
C ASP A 8 -4.65 -10.43 -18.79
N ALA A 9 -4.16 -11.05 -19.85
CA ALA A 9 -2.89 -10.66 -20.48
C ALA A 9 -2.90 -9.21 -20.97
N THR A 10 -4.03 -8.73 -21.51
CA THR A 10 -4.17 -7.32 -21.94
C THR A 10 -4.24 -6.39 -20.73
N ARG A 11 -4.89 -6.83 -19.64
CA ARG A 11 -4.96 -6.06 -18.39
C ARG A 11 -3.59 -5.94 -17.73
N VAL A 12 -2.81 -7.01 -17.71
CA VAL A 12 -1.42 -7.00 -17.23
C VAL A 12 -0.57 -6.07 -18.08
N ALA A 13 -0.59 -6.20 -19.41
CA ALA A 13 0.17 -5.31 -20.29
C ALA A 13 -0.22 -3.83 -20.10
N THR A 14 -1.51 -3.55 -19.92
CA THR A 14 -2.00 -2.19 -19.63
C THR A 14 -1.46 -1.68 -18.29
N LEU A 15 -1.51 -2.51 -17.23
CA LEU A 15 -0.93 -2.17 -15.92
C LEU A 15 0.55 -1.83 -16.05
N LEU A 16 1.33 -2.71 -16.68
CA LEU A 16 2.78 -2.54 -16.87
C LEU A 16 3.12 -1.28 -17.65
N THR A 17 2.27 -0.87 -18.59
CA THR A 17 2.46 0.37 -19.35
C THR A 17 2.28 1.63 -18.50
N VAL A 18 1.47 1.58 -17.44
CA VAL A 18 1.10 2.77 -16.63
C VAL A 18 1.71 2.78 -15.23
N ILE A 19 2.24 1.65 -14.75
CA ILE A 19 2.71 1.49 -13.36
C ILE A 19 4.07 2.17 -13.08
N GLY A 20 4.81 2.52 -14.14
CA GLY A 20 6.11 3.20 -14.06
C GLY A 20 7.31 2.27 -13.93
N ASN A 21 8.50 2.82 -14.17
CA ASN A 21 9.74 2.03 -14.34
C ASN A 21 10.16 1.26 -13.07
N GLU A 22 10.04 1.87 -11.88
CA GLU A 22 10.43 1.19 -10.64
C GLU A 22 9.58 -0.05 -10.36
N ALA A 23 8.29 0.00 -10.72
CA ALA A 23 7.39 -1.13 -10.56
C ALA A 23 7.57 -2.19 -11.66
N LEU A 24 8.04 -1.79 -12.85
CA LEU A 24 8.47 -2.73 -13.90
C LEU A 24 9.69 -3.54 -13.46
N ASP A 25 10.71 -2.90 -12.87
CA ASP A 25 11.88 -3.60 -12.33
C ASP A 25 11.48 -4.64 -11.26
N VAL A 26 10.47 -4.29 -10.45
CA VAL A 26 9.88 -5.20 -9.46
C VAL A 26 9.15 -6.36 -10.12
N TYR A 27 8.37 -6.10 -11.19
CA TYR A 27 7.65 -7.12 -11.93
C TYR A 27 8.61 -8.13 -12.59
N ASP A 28 9.68 -7.64 -13.22
CA ASP A 28 10.69 -8.48 -13.88
C ASP A 28 11.45 -9.37 -12.88
N ALA A 29 11.53 -8.94 -11.61
CA ALA A 29 12.11 -9.72 -10.53
C ALA A 29 11.15 -10.76 -9.91
N PHE A 30 9.88 -10.83 -10.34
CA PHE A 30 8.93 -11.79 -9.79
C PHE A 30 9.24 -13.22 -10.24
N VAL A 31 9.28 -14.13 -9.27
CA VAL A 31 9.34 -15.58 -9.50
C VAL A 31 7.93 -16.16 -9.48
N TRP A 32 7.54 -16.81 -10.57
CA TRP A 32 6.22 -17.40 -10.78
C TRP A 32 6.21 -18.90 -10.47
N ALA A 33 5.19 -19.36 -9.76
CA ALA A 33 5.07 -20.78 -9.39
C ALA A 33 4.58 -21.66 -10.55
N THR A 34 3.85 -21.08 -11.51
CA THR A 34 3.27 -21.80 -12.64
C THR A 34 3.42 -20.96 -13.91
N VAL A 35 3.70 -21.63 -15.02
CA VAL A 35 3.79 -20.99 -16.34
C VAL A 35 2.45 -20.31 -16.68
N GLY A 36 2.50 -19.04 -17.04
CA GLY A 36 1.33 -18.24 -17.40
C GLY A 36 0.68 -17.49 -16.23
N ASP A 37 1.14 -17.65 -14.98
CA ASP A 37 0.66 -16.83 -13.87
C ASP A 37 1.05 -15.35 -14.00
N ASP A 38 2.16 -15.07 -14.68
CA ASP A 38 2.61 -13.73 -15.07
C ASP A 38 1.58 -12.98 -15.92
N LYS A 39 0.67 -13.72 -16.59
CA LYS A 39 -0.38 -13.16 -17.42
C LYS A 39 -1.73 -13.06 -16.72
N LYS A 40 -1.84 -13.51 -15.47
CA LYS A 40 -3.08 -13.46 -14.68
C LYS A 40 -3.08 -12.24 -13.79
N ILE A 41 -3.97 -11.30 -14.05
CA ILE A 41 -3.98 -10.00 -13.36
C ILE A 41 -4.09 -10.14 -11.84
N ALA A 42 -4.89 -11.10 -11.35
CA ALA A 42 -5.03 -11.35 -9.93
C ALA A 42 -3.72 -11.81 -9.28
N LYS A 43 -2.92 -12.63 -9.98
CA LYS A 43 -1.61 -13.10 -9.49
C LYS A 43 -0.57 -12.00 -9.51
N VAL A 44 -0.59 -11.15 -10.54
CA VAL A 44 0.27 -9.97 -10.64
C VAL A 44 0.02 -9.00 -9.50
N LEU A 45 -1.24 -8.64 -9.26
CA LEU A 45 -1.60 -7.74 -8.15
C LEU A 45 -1.20 -8.35 -6.80
N GLN A 46 -1.48 -9.64 -6.57
CA GLN A 46 -1.07 -10.32 -5.34
C GLN A 46 0.45 -10.27 -5.10
N LYS A 47 1.27 -10.44 -6.14
CA LYS A 47 2.74 -10.34 -6.02
C LYS A 47 3.20 -8.92 -5.67
N PHE A 48 2.57 -7.90 -6.26
CA PHE A 48 2.82 -6.51 -5.90
C PHE A 48 2.42 -6.22 -4.46
N ASP A 49 1.24 -6.66 -4.02
CA ASP A 49 0.78 -6.48 -2.64
C ASP A 49 1.77 -7.07 -1.65
N VAL A 50 2.15 -8.34 -1.80
CA VAL A 50 3.15 -8.99 -0.94
C VAL A 50 4.50 -8.25 -0.96
N ARG A 51 4.95 -7.81 -2.14
CA ARG A 51 6.22 -7.11 -2.26
C ARG A 51 6.22 -5.75 -1.56
N CYS A 52 5.11 -5.01 -1.69
CA CYS A 52 4.91 -3.70 -1.08
C CYS A 52 4.71 -3.82 0.43
N GLU A 53 3.95 -4.82 0.89
CA GLU A 53 3.81 -5.15 2.31
C GLU A 53 5.15 -5.49 2.95
N LEU A 54 6.01 -6.28 2.31
CA LEU A 54 7.36 -6.58 2.83
C LEU A 54 8.25 -5.33 2.94
N ARG A 55 7.99 -4.27 2.17
CA ARG A 55 8.70 -3.00 2.29
C ARG A 55 8.10 -2.08 3.35
N LYS A 56 6.93 -2.39 3.89
CA LYS A 56 6.29 -1.61 4.93
C LYS A 56 7.10 -1.71 6.22
N ASN A 57 7.74 -0.61 6.60
CA ASN A 57 8.48 -0.53 7.86
C ASN A 57 7.55 -0.05 8.97
N VAL A 58 6.81 -0.99 9.55
CA VAL A 58 5.85 -0.73 10.63
C VAL A 58 6.52 0.00 11.82
N THR A 59 7.78 -0.32 12.12
CA THR A 59 8.54 0.36 13.18
C THR A 59 8.74 1.84 12.88
N TYR A 60 9.09 2.18 11.64
CA TYR A 60 9.24 3.56 11.21
C TYR A 60 7.89 4.32 11.20
N GLU A 61 6.81 3.67 10.76
CA GLU A 61 5.48 4.25 10.79
C GLU A 61 5.01 4.54 12.22
N ARG A 62 5.23 3.59 13.14
CA ARG A 62 4.98 3.80 14.58
C ARG A 62 5.81 4.96 15.12
N TYR A 63 7.09 5.06 14.74
CA TYR A 63 7.92 6.20 15.10
C TYR A 63 7.31 7.53 14.62
N ILE A 64 6.85 7.62 13.37
CA ILE A 64 6.18 8.83 12.85
C ILE A 64 4.92 9.13 13.67
N LEU A 65 4.08 8.12 13.96
CA LEU A 65 2.87 8.30 14.76
C LEU A 65 3.19 8.84 16.16
N PHE A 66 4.14 8.23 16.88
CA PHE A 66 4.46 8.58 18.25
C PHE A 66 5.29 9.86 18.39
N THR A 67 5.94 10.32 17.31
CA THR A 67 6.68 11.60 17.30
C THR A 67 5.90 12.75 16.68
N ARG A 68 4.71 12.49 16.13
CA ARG A 68 3.84 13.54 15.60
C ARG A 68 3.31 14.40 16.75
N ALA A 69 3.81 15.62 16.87
CA ALA A 69 3.32 16.64 17.80
C ALA A 69 2.39 17.64 17.09
N GLN A 70 1.34 18.14 17.76
CA GLN A 70 0.43 19.15 17.22
C GLN A 70 1.20 20.44 16.88
N LYS A 71 1.00 20.97 15.66
CA LYS A 71 1.62 22.24 15.25
C LYS A 71 0.74 23.40 15.72
N THR A 72 1.34 24.58 15.90
CA THR A 72 0.60 25.80 16.26
C THR A 72 -0.50 26.16 15.26
N SER A 73 -0.36 25.75 14.00
CA SER A 73 -1.34 25.94 12.93
C SER A 73 -2.46 24.89 12.90
N ASP A 74 -2.29 23.75 13.58
CA ASP A 74 -3.24 22.64 13.52
C ASP A 74 -4.35 22.85 14.54
N THR A 75 -5.60 22.81 14.08
CA THR A 75 -6.73 22.59 14.99
C THR A 75 -6.64 21.19 15.62
N ILE A 76 -7.33 20.99 16.75
CA ILE A 76 -7.38 19.68 17.42
C ILE A 76 -7.93 18.62 16.45
N ASP A 77 -9.02 18.93 15.75
CA ASP A 77 -9.65 18.00 14.80
C ASP A 77 -8.70 17.58 13.67
N GLN A 78 -7.93 18.53 13.12
CA GLN A 78 -6.93 18.24 12.08
C GLN A 78 -5.80 17.37 12.61
N TYR A 79 -5.37 17.62 13.85
CA TYR A 79 -4.35 16.82 14.51
C TYR A 79 -4.83 15.39 14.75
N VAL A 80 -6.01 15.21 15.37
CA VAL A 80 -6.63 13.90 15.62
C VAL A 80 -6.86 13.14 14.31
N THR A 81 -7.38 13.81 13.27
CA THR A 81 -7.56 13.22 11.93
C THR A 81 -6.23 12.73 11.34
N THR A 82 -5.16 13.50 11.51
CA THR A 82 -3.82 13.11 11.05
C THR A 82 -3.32 11.88 11.81
N LEU A 83 -3.50 11.83 13.14
CA LEU A 83 -3.12 10.67 13.94
C LEU A 83 -3.87 9.42 13.53
N LYS A 84 -5.20 9.52 13.30
CA LYS A 84 -6.01 8.39 12.79
C LYS A 84 -5.46 7.84 11.50
N ARG A 85 -5.17 8.72 10.52
CA ARG A 85 -4.59 8.32 9.23
C ARG A 85 -3.24 7.64 9.38
N LEU A 86 -2.37 8.16 10.25
CA LEU A 86 -1.05 7.54 10.51
C LEU A 86 -1.18 6.17 11.18
N SER A 87 -2.18 5.99 12.05
CA SER A 87 -2.39 4.73 12.77
C SER A 87 -2.83 3.56 11.90
N ASP A 88 -3.45 3.83 10.73
CA ASP A 88 -4.02 2.82 9.84
C ASP A 88 -2.97 1.83 9.33
N THR A 89 -1.72 2.29 9.19
CA THR A 89 -0.61 1.46 8.72
C THR A 89 0.24 0.93 9.89
N CYS A 90 0.11 1.44 11.11
CA CYS A 90 0.99 1.10 12.23
C CYS A 90 0.75 -0.28 12.87
N GLU A 91 -0.27 -1.04 12.46
CA GLU A 91 -0.61 -2.36 13.00
C GLU A 91 -0.70 -2.37 14.55
N ILE A 92 -1.35 -1.35 15.11
CA ILE A 92 -1.49 -1.16 16.57
C ILE A 92 -2.77 -1.79 17.13
N GLY A 93 -3.60 -2.40 16.28
CA GLY A 93 -4.78 -3.17 16.68
C GLY A 93 -5.75 -2.37 17.55
N THR A 94 -6.19 -2.97 18.66
CA THR A 94 -7.16 -2.38 19.59
C THR A 94 -6.63 -1.16 20.36
N LEU A 95 -5.32 -0.92 20.35
CA LEU A 95 -4.74 0.27 20.98
C LEU A 95 -5.06 1.55 20.20
N ARG A 96 -5.49 1.45 18.94
CA ARG A 96 -5.85 2.62 18.12
C ARG A 96 -6.86 3.53 18.83
N ASP A 97 -7.91 2.94 19.38
CA ASP A 97 -9.03 3.67 20.00
C ASP A 97 -8.68 4.23 21.39
N THR A 98 -7.67 3.66 22.06
CA THR A 98 -7.22 4.15 23.38
C THR A 98 -6.13 5.22 23.26
N LEU A 99 -5.29 5.12 22.22
CA LEU A 99 -4.18 6.04 21.95
C LEU A 99 -4.63 7.32 21.23
N ILE A 100 -5.71 7.24 20.43
CA ILE A 100 -6.23 8.39 19.68
C ILE A 100 -7.65 8.64 20.14
N LYS A 101 -7.82 9.64 21.01
CA LYS A 101 -9.12 10.07 21.52
C LYS A 101 -9.61 11.30 20.77
N GLU A 102 -10.92 11.34 20.53
CA GLU A 102 -11.64 12.54 20.09
C GLU A 102 -11.54 13.66 21.13
#